data_AF-A0A9P3NCN9-F1
#
_entry.id   AF-A0A9P3NCN9-F1
#
_cell.length_a   1.000
_cell.length_b   1.000
_cell.length_c   1.000
_cell.angle_alpha   90.00
_cell.angle_beta   90.00
_cell.angle_gamma   90.00
#
_symmetry.space_group_name_H-M   'P 1'
#
loop_
_entity.id
_entity.type
_entity.pdbx_description
1 polymer ?
#
loop_
_entity_poly.entity_id
_entity_poly.type
_entity_poly.pdbx_seq_one_letter_code
_entity_poly.pdbx_strand_id
1 'polypeptide(L)'
;MVFVGDSVTRNTFESLACLMYGFYDMPEDLAGINMANGMKRGFVRPACNFTLAFHRTNFMVDLKLDDPAKPKGGGVMDLSKPDERWMRRLAQHDIFVINTCH
;
A
#
# COMPACT_ATOMS: atom_id res chain seq x y z
N MET A 1 -2.76 2.94 -9.67
CA MET A 1 -2.70 3.79 -8.46
C MET A 1 -2.26 2.96 -7.26
N VAL A 2 -1.36 3.47 -6.42
CA VAL A 2 -0.92 2.80 -5.19
C VAL A 2 -0.97 3.72 -3.98
N PHE A 3 -1.50 3.19 -2.89
CA PHE A 3 -1.50 3.77 -1.55
C PHE A 3 -0.30 3.23 -0.79
N VAL A 4 0.58 4.11 -0.33
CA VAL A 4 1.82 3.76 0.37
C VAL A 4 1.76 4.39 1.75
N GLY A 5 1.80 3.57 2.80
CA GLY A 5 1.78 4.09 4.16
C GLY A 5 1.30 3.14 5.23
N ASP A 6 0.87 3.72 6.34
CA ASP A 6 0.48 3.02 7.57
C ASP A 6 -0.97 2.49 7.55
N SER A 7 -1.56 2.26 8.72
CA SER A 7 -2.96 1.85 8.87
C SER A 7 -3.97 2.88 8.38
N VAL A 8 -3.70 4.18 8.53
CA VAL A 8 -4.59 5.24 8.04
C VAL A 8 -4.65 5.17 6.52
N THR A 9 -3.50 4.99 5.89
CA THR A 9 -3.40 4.82 4.43
C THR A 9 -4.15 3.59 3.94
N ARG A 10 -4.06 2.47 4.68
CA ARG A 10 -4.85 1.27 4.38
C ARG A 10 -6.35 1.55 4.42
N ASN A 11 -6.82 2.30 5.42
CA ASN A 11 -8.23 2.62 5.54
C ASN A 11 -8.71 3.48 4.36
N THR A 12 -7.91 4.45 3.90
CA THR A 12 -8.23 5.23 2.70
C THR A 12 -8.31 4.36 1.44
N PHE A 13 -7.37 3.43 1.27
CA PHE A 13 -7.42 2.44 0.19
C PHE A 13 -8.71 1.61 0.23
N GLU A 14 -9.07 1.07 1.40
CA GLU A 14 -10.29 0.26 1.59
C GLU A 14 -11.56 1.07 1.29
N SER A 15 -11.64 2.33 1.76
CA SER A 15 -12.78 3.20 1.45
C SER A 15 -12.95 3.44 -0.04
N LEU A 16 -11.87 3.70 -0.77
CA LEU A 16 -11.93 3.88 -2.22
C LEU A 16 -12.27 2.56 -2.94
N ALA A 17 -11.72 1.43 -2.48
CA ALA A 17 -12.05 0.12 -3.04
C ALA A 17 -13.56 -0.17 -2.92
N CYS A 18 -14.14 0.07 -1.74
CA CYS A 18 -15.59 -0.08 -1.52
C CYS A 18 -16.42 0.88 -2.38
N LEU A 19 -15.97 2.14 -2.53
CA LEU A 19 -16.64 3.12 -3.40
C LEU A 19 -16.65 2.62 -4.85
N MET A 20 -15.51 2.16 -5.35
CA MET A 20 -15.40 1.64 -6.71
C MET A 20 -16.23 0.38 -6.91
N TYR A 21 -16.25 -0.51 -5.93
CA TYR A 21 -17.08 -1.72 -5.97
C TYR A 21 -18.56 -1.36 -6.12
N GLY A 22 -19.06 -0.43 -5.29
CA GLY A 22 -20.47 -0.01 -5.34
C GLY A 22 -20.86 0.80 -6.57
N PHE A 23 -20.00 1.70 -7.06
CA PHE A 23 -20.31 2.54 -8.23
C PHE A 23 -20.26 1.80 -9.56
N TYR A 24 -19.42 0.76 -9.67
CA TYR A 24 -19.20 0.06 -10.93
C TYR A 24 -19.91 -1.30 -11.01
N ASP A 25 -20.74 -1.64 -10.01
CA ASP A 25 -21.48 -2.91 -9.90
C ASP A 25 -20.60 -4.12 -10.28
N MET A 26 -19.37 -4.11 -9.75
CA MET A 26 -18.34 -5.03 -10.18
C MET A 26 -18.60 -6.41 -9.57
N PRO A 27 -18.66 -7.48 -10.37
CA PRO A 27 -18.84 -8.81 -9.81
C PRO A 27 -17.64 -9.22 -8.94
N GLU A 28 -17.92 -9.97 -7.86
CA GLU A 28 -16.93 -10.33 -6.81
C GLU A 28 -15.69 -11.06 -7.37
N ASP A 29 -15.85 -11.76 -8.50
CA ASP A 29 -14.80 -12.48 -9.21
C ASP A 29 -13.75 -11.56 -9.85
N LEU A 30 -14.14 -10.32 -10.20
CA LEU A 30 -13.24 -9.29 -10.71
C LEU A 30 -12.64 -8.43 -9.58
N ALA A 31 -13.33 -8.35 -8.44
CA ALA A 31 -12.87 -7.70 -7.21
C ALA A 31 -11.86 -8.58 -6.44
N GLY A 32 -10.85 -9.12 -7.13
CA GLY A 32 -9.87 -10.03 -6.53
C GLY A 32 -8.81 -9.30 -5.72
N ILE A 33 -8.76 -9.51 -4.40
CA ILE A 33 -7.64 -9.07 -3.56
C ILE A 33 -6.41 -9.92 -3.86
N ASN A 34 -5.48 -9.39 -4.66
CA ASN A 34 -4.21 -10.06 -4.93
C ASN A 34 -3.14 -9.62 -3.92
N MET A 35 -2.57 -10.59 -3.18
CA MET A 35 -1.46 -10.38 -2.23
C MET A 35 -0.07 -10.70 -2.81
N ALA A 36 0.02 -10.97 -4.12
CA ALA A 36 1.28 -11.31 -4.76
C ALA A 36 2.25 -10.12 -4.82
N ASN A 37 3.54 -10.45 -4.97
CA ASN A 37 4.62 -9.50 -5.21
C ASN A 37 4.84 -8.46 -4.10
N GLY A 38 4.46 -8.70 -2.84
CA GLY A 38 4.69 -7.75 -1.74
C GLY A 38 3.74 -6.55 -1.73
N MET A 39 2.67 -6.59 -2.55
CA MET A 39 1.47 -5.79 -2.30
C MET A 39 0.61 -6.53 -1.29
N LYS A 40 0.04 -5.81 -0.32
CA LYS A 40 -0.86 -6.44 0.65
C LYS A 40 -2.27 -6.60 0.09
N ARG A 41 -2.72 -5.70 -0.80
CA ARG A 41 -4.06 -5.74 -1.42
C ARG A 41 -4.03 -5.04 -2.77
N GLY A 42 -4.49 -5.72 -3.82
CA GLY A 42 -4.71 -5.15 -5.16
C GLY A 42 -6.17 -5.32 -5.57
N PHE A 43 -6.76 -4.35 -6.29
CA PHE A 43 -8.08 -4.42 -6.91
C PHE A 43 -7.93 -4.03 -8.39
N VAL A 44 -8.45 -4.85 -9.30
CA VAL A 44 -8.27 -4.66 -10.75
C VAL A 44 -9.63 -4.56 -11.42
N ARG A 45 -9.86 -3.49 -12.18
CA ARG A 45 -11.03 -3.35 -13.05
C ARG A 45 -10.61 -3.58 -14.50
N PRO A 46 -10.93 -4.73 -15.14
CA PRO A 46 -10.52 -5.00 -16.51
C PRO A 46 -11.08 -4.00 -17.52
N ALA A 47 -12.35 -3.59 -17.35
CA ALA A 47 -13.05 -2.70 -18.27
C ALA A 47 -12.39 -1.32 -18.44
N CYS A 48 -11.62 -0.86 -17.46
CA CYS A 48 -10.88 0.40 -17.54
C CYS A 48 -9.38 0.23 -17.27
N ASN A 49 -8.88 -1.01 -17.32
CA ASN A 49 -7.50 -1.39 -17.00
C ASN A 49 -6.93 -0.68 -15.78
N PHE A 50 -7.73 -0.52 -14.73
CA PHE A 50 -7.36 0.25 -13.55
C PHE A 50 -6.95 -0.70 -12.43
N THR A 51 -5.79 -0.43 -11.84
CA THR A 51 -5.30 -1.16 -10.65
C THR A 51 -5.23 -0.22 -9.46
N LEU A 52 -5.86 -0.62 -8.37
CA LEU A 52 -5.73 -0.02 -7.04
C LEU A 52 -4.86 -0.93 -6.18
N ALA A 53 -3.82 -0.39 -5.56
CA ALA A 53 -2.89 -1.17 -4.74
C ALA A 53 -2.64 -0.54 -3.37
N PHE A 54 -2.30 -1.36 -2.39
CA PHE A 54 -1.80 -0.92 -1.08
C PHE A 54 -0.46 -1.57 -0.74
N HIS A 55 0.49 -0.72 -0.37
CA HIS A 55 1.80 -1.10 0.16
C HIS A 55 1.99 -0.52 1.57
N ARG A 56 2.24 -1.40 2.54
CA ARG A 56 2.45 -0.96 3.92
C ARG A 56 3.89 -0.53 4.14
N THR A 57 4.07 0.69 4.58
CA THR A 57 5.31 1.20 5.21
C THR A 57 4.90 1.98 6.45
N ASN A 58 5.61 1.82 7.57
CA ASN A 58 5.28 2.57 8.77
C ASN A 58 5.81 4.02 8.68
N PHE A 59 7.01 4.22 8.13
CA PHE A 59 7.72 5.50 8.19
C PHE A 59 8.27 6.01 6.84
N MET A 60 8.01 5.33 5.71
CA MET A 60 8.56 5.64 4.37
C MET A 60 10.08 5.48 4.22
N VAL A 61 10.82 5.59 5.31
CA VAL A 61 12.29 5.53 5.34
C VAL A 61 12.76 4.22 5.92
N ASP A 62 14.05 3.95 5.74
CA ASP A 62 14.69 2.77 6.30
C ASP A 62 14.65 2.84 7.84
N LEU A 63 14.11 1.77 8.45
CA LEU A 63 13.97 1.62 9.89
C LEU A 63 14.82 0.45 10.35
N LYS A 64 15.80 0.73 11.21
CA LYS A 64 16.57 -0.29 11.91
C LYS A 64 15.98 -0.46 13.30
N LEU A 65 15.24 -1.55 13.49
CA LEU A 65 14.73 -1.94 14.80
C LEU A 65 15.88 -2.33 15.73
N ASP A 66 15.77 -1.97 17.00
CA ASP A 66 16.74 -2.39 18.03
C ASP A 66 16.71 -3.92 18.23
N ASP A 67 15.51 -4.51 18.11
CA ASP A 67 15.28 -5.96 18.13
C ASP A 67 14.29 -6.34 17.00
N PRO A 68 14.77 -7.01 15.93
CA PRO A 68 13.92 -7.46 14.83
C PRO A 68 12.79 -8.42 15.25
N ALA A 69 12.96 -9.15 16.36
CA ALA A 69 11.93 -10.04 16.90
C ALA A 69 10.82 -9.28 17.66
N LYS A 70 11.06 -8.01 18.00
CA LYS A 70 10.08 -7.12 18.64
C LYS A 70 9.79 -5.91 17.74
N PRO A 71 8.94 -6.07 16.72
CA PRO A 71 8.60 -5.00 15.78
C PRO A 71 7.84 -3.81 16.39
N LYS A 72 7.49 -3.87 17.68
CA LYS A 72 6.93 -2.76 18.46
C LYS A 72 7.96 -2.10 19.42
N GLY A 73 9.22 -2.52 19.34
CA GLY A 73 10.33 -1.93 20.10
C GLY A 73 10.82 -0.61 19.50
N GLY A 74 11.86 -0.05 20.11
CA GLY A 74 12.56 1.11 19.57
C GLY A 74 13.32 0.80 18.28
N GLY A 75 13.84 1.86 17.67
CA GLY A 75 14.70 1.76 16.50
C GLY A 75 15.17 3.13 16.01
N VAL A 76 16.09 3.11 15.06
CA VAL A 76 16.62 4.31 14.41
C VAL A 76 16.09 4.40 12.99
N MET A 77 15.52 5.56 12.66
CA MET A 77 15.10 5.90 11.30
C MET A 77 16.22 6.65 10.58
N ASP A 78 16.61 6.18 9.39
CA ASP A 78 17.52 6.90 8.52
C ASP A 78 16.72 7.77 7.55
N LEU A 79 16.49 9.04 7.91
CA LEU A 79 15.71 9.98 7.11
C LEU A 79 16.30 10.25 5.72
N SER A 80 17.58 9.92 5.50
CA SER A 80 18.25 10.08 4.21
C SER A 80 18.01 8.91 3.25
N LYS A 81 17.49 7.78 3.75
CA LYS A 81 17.31 6.55 2.98
C LYS A 81 15.83 6.16 2.92
N PRO A 82 15.17 6.31 1.76
CA PRO A 82 13.83 5.78 1.60
C PRO A 82 13.86 4.24 1.64
N ASP A 83 12.83 3.62 2.20
CA ASP A 83 12.70 2.17 2.22
C ASP A 83 12.57 1.63 0.78
N GLU A 84 13.59 0.88 0.35
CA GLU A 84 13.68 0.34 -1.01
C GLU A 84 12.46 -0.53 -1.39
N ARG A 85 11.80 -1.17 -0.42
CA ARG A 85 10.70 -2.10 -0.69
C ARG A 85 9.52 -1.40 -1.36
N TRP A 86 9.21 -0.18 -0.94
CA TRP A 86 8.14 0.61 -1.55
C TRP A 86 8.66 1.46 -2.71
N MET A 87 9.92 1.90 -2.69
CA MET A 87 10.53 2.64 -3.81
C MET A 87 10.52 1.83 -5.12
N ARG A 88 10.70 0.51 -5.04
CA ARG A 88 10.57 -0.39 -6.20
C ARG A 88 9.18 -0.37 -6.85
N ARG A 89 8.15 0.18 -6.17
CA ARG A 89 6.78 0.34 -6.69
C ARG A 89 6.60 1.59 -7.51
N LEU A 90 7.52 2.55 -7.43
CA LEU A 90 7.45 3.80 -8.19
C LEU A 90 7.38 3.54 -9.70
N ALA A 91 8.10 2.54 -10.18
CA ALA A 91 8.12 2.17 -11.59
C ALA A 91 6.88 1.38 -12.05
N GLN A 92 6.00 0.96 -11.14
CA GLN A 92 4.90 0.03 -11.42
C GLN A 92 3.51 0.70 -11.45
N HIS A 93 3.41 1.99 -11.10
CA HIS A 93 2.13 2.68 -10.95
C HIS A 93 2.18 4.12 -11.43
N ASP A 94 1.05 4.63 -11.91
CA ASP A 94 0.96 5.99 -12.46
C ASP A 94 0.67 7.06 -11.40
N ILE A 95 0.00 6.68 -10.31
CA ILE A 95 -0.47 7.59 -9.26
C ILE A 95 -0.08 7.04 -7.89
N PHE A 96 0.49 7.89 -7.06
CA PHE A 96 0.93 7.61 -5.69
C PHE A 96 0.14 8.44 -4.70
N VAL A 97 -0.41 7.77 -3.68
CA VAL A 97 -1.00 8.41 -2.51
C VAL A 97 -0.18 8.01 -1.30
N ILE A 98 0.46 8.98 -0.67
CA ILE A 98 1.50 8.77 0.35
C ILE A 98 1.04 9.40 1.66
N ASN A 99 1.08 8.64 2.75
CA ASN A 99 0.82 9.15 4.10
C ASN A 99 1.59 8.34 5.16
N THR A 100 2.16 9.04 6.13
CA THR A 100 2.84 8.45 7.30
C THR A 100 2.57 9.31 8.52
N CYS A 101 1.93 8.73 9.54
CA CYS A 101 1.58 9.44 10.77
C CYS A 101 1.36 8.50 11.98
N HIS A 102 1.03 7.22 11.75
CA HIS A 102 0.51 6.29 12.77
C HIS A 102 1.29 4.96 12.86
#